data_AF-A0A1Q5H031-F1
#
_entry.id   AF-A0A1Q5H031-F1
#
_cell.length_a   1.000
_cell.length_b   1.000
_cell.length_c   1.000
_cell.angle_alpha   90.00
_cell.angle_beta   90.00
_cell.angle_gamma   90.00
#
_symmetry.space_group_name_H-M   'P 1'
#
loop_
_entity.id
_entity.type
_entity.pdbx_description
1 polymer ?
#
loop_
_entity_poly.entity_id
_entity_poly.type
_entity_poly.pdbx_seq_one_letter_code
_entity_poly.pdbx_strand_id
1 'polypeptide(L)'
;MNVWTAIGLTVVGCYLAKLLGLLVPAGVLERPLVRRMAALLPVALLAALTAQQTFGEGPHLVLDARAAGLGAAALALVLRAPFLVVVGAGVLVTAAVRALA
;
A
#
# COMPACT_ATOMS: atom_id res chain seq x y z
N MET A 1 -11.33 12.32 23.01
CA MET A 1 -10.18 11.39 23.06
C MET A 1 -8.92 12.22 22.91
N ASN A 2 -7.93 12.08 23.81
CA ASN A 2 -6.67 12.80 23.70
C ASN A 2 -5.74 12.05 22.72
N VAL A 3 -4.87 12.74 21.96
CA VAL A 3 -3.96 12.10 20.98
C VAL A 3 -3.16 10.97 21.64
N TRP A 4 -2.72 11.17 22.87
CA TRP A 4 -2.06 10.16 23.70
C TRP A 4 -2.90 8.91 23.96
N THR A 5 -4.21 9.05 24.13
CA THR A 5 -5.10 7.89 24.29
C THR A 5 -5.25 7.10 22.99
N ALA A 6 -5.29 7.76 21.83
CA ALA A 6 -5.33 7.09 20.53
C ALA A 6 -4.03 6.33 20.25
N ILE A 7 -2.87 6.93 20.57
CA ILE A 7 -1.56 6.30 20.44
C ILE A 7 -1.47 5.08 21.38
N GLY A 8 -1.87 5.23 22.64
CA GLY A 8 -1.87 4.10 23.59
C GLY A 8 -2.73 2.94 23.09
N LEU A 9 -3.91 3.24 22.55
CA LEU A 9 -4.83 2.23 22.01
C LEU A 9 -4.25 1.53 20.77
N THR A 10 -3.61 2.25 19.83
CA THR A 10 -2.99 1.63 18.67
C THR A 10 -1.79 0.76 19.04
N VAL A 11 -0.96 1.18 20.00
CA VAL A 11 0.16 0.36 20.50
C VAL A 11 -0.37 -0.96 21.08
N VAL A 12 -1.36 -0.90 21.98
CA VAL A 12 -1.97 -2.10 22.58
C VAL A 12 -2.64 -2.96 21.50
N GLY A 13 -3.37 -2.35 20.57
CA GLY A 13 -4.03 -3.05 19.46
C GLY A 13 -3.05 -3.79 18.55
N CYS A 14 -1.95 -3.15 18.16
CA CYS A 14 -0.89 -3.77 17.37
C CYS A 14 -0.22 -4.94 18.12
N TYR A 15 0.01 -4.79 19.43
CA TYR A 15 0.58 -5.86 20.25
C TYR A 15 -0.37 -7.06 20.35
N LEU A 16 -1.66 -6.82 20.61
CA LEU A 16 -2.68 -7.87 20.66
C LEU A 16 -2.81 -8.58 19.31
N ALA A 17 -2.80 -7.85 18.19
CA ALA A 17 -2.84 -8.45 16.86
C ALA A 17 -1.64 -9.38 16.61
N LYS A 18 -0.43 -8.96 17.01
CA LYS A 18 0.78 -9.79 16.92
C LYS A 18 0.67 -11.03 17.80
N LEU A 19 0.21 -10.87 19.04
CA LEU A 19 0.04 -11.98 19.98
C LEU A 19 -0.99 -13.00 19.46
N LEU A 20 -2.12 -12.53 18.94
CA LEU A 20 -3.12 -13.38 18.28
C LEU A 20 -2.51 -14.16 17.12
N GLY A 21 -1.66 -13.52 16.30
CA GLY A 21 -0.91 -14.18 15.23
C GLY A 21 0.01 -15.30 15.73
N LEU A 22 0.67 -15.13 16.88
CA LEU A 22 1.53 -16.14 17.50
C LEU A 22 0.73 -17.30 18.12
N LEU A 23 -0.49 -17.04 18.57
CA LEU A 23 -1.39 -18.04 19.15
C LEU A 23 -2.09 -18.90 18.08
N VAL A 24 -2.00 -18.56 16.79
CA VAL A 24 -2.63 -19.33 15.71
C VAL A 24 -2.02 -20.74 15.63
N PRO A 25 -2.84 -21.81 15.74
CA PRO A 25 -2.35 -23.19 15.65
C PRO A 25 -1.75 -23.51 14.27
N ALA A 26 -0.66 -24.27 14.25
CA ALA A 26 0.03 -24.67 13.00
C ALA A 26 -0.92 -25.35 11.98
N GLY A 27 -1.83 -26.20 12.43
CA GLY A 27 -2.79 -26.89 11.57
C GLY A 27 -3.80 -25.97 10.84
N VAL A 28 -3.97 -24.71 11.29
CA VAL A 28 -4.78 -23.71 10.56
C VAL A 28 -3.94 -23.05 9.46
N LEU A 29 -2.65 -22.81 9.72
CA LEU A 29 -1.74 -22.17 8.78
C LEU A 29 -1.33 -23.09 7.62
N GLU A 30 -1.33 -24.41 7.85
CA GLU A 30 -1.04 -25.43 6.85
C GLU A 30 -2.14 -25.56 5.79
N ARG A 31 -3.33 -25.01 6.03
CA ARG A 31 -4.41 -25.01 5.03
C ARG A 31 -3.98 -24.22 3.79
N PRO A 32 -4.08 -24.79 2.58
CA PRO A 32 -3.54 -24.19 1.36
C PRO A 32 -4.13 -22.81 1.07
N LEU A 33 -5.41 -22.59 1.38
CA LEU A 33 -6.08 -21.29 1.23
C LEU A 33 -5.50 -20.24 2.18
N VAL A 34 -5.32 -20.57 3.46
CA VAL A 34 -4.79 -19.64 4.47
C VAL A 34 -3.36 -19.24 4.11
N ARG A 35 -2.52 -20.20 3.73
CA ARG A 35 -1.14 -19.95 3.29
C ARG A 35 -1.08 -19.05 2.05
N ARG A 36 -1.93 -19.30 1.05
CA ARG A 36 -1.99 -18.47 -0.17
C ARG A 36 -2.45 -17.06 0.13
N MET A 37 -3.47 -16.90 0.97
CA MET A 37 -3.95 -15.58 1.39
C MET A 37 -2.88 -14.82 2.18
N ALA A 38 -2.21 -15.47 3.13
CA ALA A 38 -1.15 -14.84 3.93
C ALA A 38 0.02 -14.34 3.06
N ALA A 39 0.37 -15.06 1.99
CA ALA A 39 1.40 -14.63 1.05
C ALA A 39 0.97 -13.45 0.16
N LEU A 40 -0.31 -13.35 -0.17
CA LEU A 40 -0.85 -12.30 -1.06
C LEU A 40 -1.26 -11.04 -0.29
N LEU A 41 -1.58 -11.17 1.00
CA LEU A 41 -2.11 -10.08 1.82
C LEU A 41 -1.23 -8.83 1.82
N PRO A 42 0.11 -8.90 1.98
CA PRO A 42 0.94 -7.70 2.00
C PRO A 42 0.88 -6.93 0.68
N VAL A 43 0.98 -7.64 -0.45
CA VAL A 43 0.93 -7.01 -1.79
C VAL A 43 -0.47 -6.46 -2.08
N ALA A 44 -1.52 -7.19 -1.72
CA ALA A 44 -2.90 -6.74 -1.90
C ALA A 44 -3.21 -5.47 -1.08
N LEU A 45 -2.78 -5.43 0.18
CA LEU A 45 -2.96 -4.27 1.05
C LEU A 45 -2.13 -3.08 0.57
N LEU A 46 -0.89 -3.29 0.13
CA LEU A 46 -0.06 -2.24 -0.45
C LEU A 46 -0.68 -1.70 -1.74
N ALA A 47 -1.17 -2.57 -2.63
CA ALA A 47 -1.86 -2.15 -3.85
C ALA A 47 -3.13 -1.34 -3.56
N ALA A 48 -3.94 -1.79 -2.60
CA ALA A 48 -5.13 -1.08 -2.15
C ALA A 48 -4.78 0.29 -1.53
N LEU A 49 -3.74 0.35 -0.70
CA LEU A 49 -3.25 1.61 -0.12
C LEU A 49 -2.78 2.56 -1.22
N THR A 50 -1.99 2.07 -2.18
CA THR A 50 -1.53 2.88 -3.31
C THR A 50 -2.71 3.40 -4.12
N ALA A 51 -3.72 2.56 -4.41
CA ALA A 51 -4.93 3.00 -5.10
C ALA A 51 -5.67 4.08 -4.31
N GLN A 52 -5.87 3.89 -3.00
CA GLN A 52 -6.54 4.87 -2.14
C GLN A 52 -5.76 6.19 -2.05
N GLN A 53 -4.43 6.15 -1.95
CA GLN A 53 -3.59 7.36 -1.89
C GLN A 53 -3.43 8.06 -3.25
N THR A 54 -3.67 7.35 -4.34
CA THR A 54 -3.57 7.88 -5.71
C THR A 54 -4.88 8.50 -6.18
N PHE A 55 -6.01 7.89 -5.83
CA PHE A 55 -7.33 8.27 -6.33
C PHE A 55 -8.30 8.83 -5.28
N GLY A 56 -7.98 8.73 -3.99
CA GLY A 56 -8.84 9.16 -2.90
C GLY A 56 -8.37 10.45 -2.24
N GLU A 57 -9.22 11.48 -2.26
CA GLU A 57 -9.12 12.64 -1.37
C GLU A 57 -10.42 12.78 -0.56
N GLY A 58 -10.39 12.28 0.68
CA GLY A 58 -11.59 12.23 1.53
C GLY A 58 -12.69 11.36 0.91
N PRO A 59 -13.94 11.86 0.76
CA PRO A 59 -15.03 11.11 0.13
C PRO A 59 -15.07 11.22 -1.40
N HIS A 60 -14.13 11.95 -2.02
CA HIS A 60 -14.14 12.21 -3.46
C HIS A 60 -13.07 11.40 -4.19
N LEU A 61 -13.43 10.90 -5.37
CA LEU A 61 -12.51 10.28 -6.30
C LEU A 61 -11.90 11.38 -7.18
N VAL A 62 -10.61 11.63 -7.03
CA VAL A 62 -9.88 12.67 -7.76
C VAL A 62 -8.79 12.00 -8.59
N LEU A 63 -8.71 12.34 -9.88
CA LEU A 63 -7.53 12.02 -10.67
C LEU A 63 -6.44 13.06 -10.37
N ASP A 64 -5.65 12.83 -9.33
CA ASP A 64 -4.45 13.62 -9.02
C ASP A 64 -3.30 13.27 -9.99
N ALA A 65 -2.32 14.16 -10.10
CA ALA A 65 -1.07 13.97 -10.85
C ALA A 65 -0.35 12.65 -10.50
N ARG A 66 -0.61 12.11 -9.30
CA ARG A 66 -0.14 10.79 -8.84
C ARG A 66 -0.56 9.65 -9.76
N ALA A 67 -1.75 9.71 -10.38
CA ALA A 67 -2.23 8.68 -11.29
C ALA A 67 -1.37 8.61 -12.57
N ALA A 68 -0.99 9.78 -13.11
CA ALA A 68 -0.11 9.86 -14.27
C ALA A 68 1.29 9.31 -13.95
N GLY A 69 1.85 9.67 -12.79
CA GLY A 69 3.12 9.13 -12.32
C GLY A 69 3.10 7.62 -12.11
N LEU A 70 2.04 7.10 -11.51
CA LEU A 70 1.86 5.65 -11.31
C LEU A 70 1.74 4.90 -12.64
N GLY A 71 1.02 5.47 -13.62
CA GLY A 71 0.95 4.94 -14.98
C GLY A 71 2.31 4.89 -15.66
N ALA A 72 3.12 5.96 -15.53
CA ALA A 72 4.47 5.99 -16.08
C ALA A 72 5.41 4.96 -15.43
N ALA A 73 5.34 4.82 -14.11
CA ALA A 73 6.10 3.79 -13.39
C ALA A 73 5.67 2.37 -13.83
N ALA A 74 4.38 2.12 -13.98
CA ALA A 74 3.87 0.84 -14.48
C ALA A 74 4.37 0.56 -15.91
N LEU A 75 4.37 1.55 -16.80
CA LEU A 75 4.89 1.41 -18.15
C LEU A 75 6.40 1.08 -18.14
N ALA A 76 7.19 1.79 -17.35
CA ALA A 76 8.63 1.53 -17.21
C ALA A 76 8.91 0.12 -16.68
N LEU A 77 8.08 -0.37 -15.75
CA LEU A 77 8.18 -1.72 -15.21
C LEU A 77 7.84 -2.78 -16.27
N VAL A 78 6.80 -2.56 -17.09
CA VAL A 78 6.45 -3.47 -18.20
C VAL A 78 7.56 -3.54 -19.25
N LEU A 79 8.25 -2.42 -19.49
CA LEU A 79 9.45 -2.34 -20.33
C LEU A 79 10.70 -2.96 -19.68
N ARG A 80 10.58 -3.55 -18.48
CA ARG A 80 11.66 -4.17 -17.70
C ARG A 80 12.82 -3.21 -17.38
N ALA A 81 12.50 -1.92 -17.19
CA ALA A 81 13.48 -0.93 -16.75
C ALA A 81 14.01 -1.24 -15.33
N PRO A 82 15.25 -0.83 -14.98
CA PRO A 82 15.77 -1.01 -13.63
C PRO A 82 14.95 -0.19 -12.62
N PHE A 83 14.92 -0.64 -11.37
CA PHE A 83 14.10 -0.05 -10.30
C PHE A 83 14.26 1.47 -10.18
N LEU A 84 15.49 1.97 -10.28
CA LEU A 84 15.78 3.41 -10.20
C LEU A 84 15.09 4.21 -11.32
N VAL A 85 15.03 3.65 -12.53
CA VAL A 85 14.36 4.28 -13.68
C VAL A 85 12.84 4.25 -13.52
N VAL A 86 12.28 3.17 -12.99
CA VAL A 86 10.85 3.06 -12.69
C VAL A 86 10.41 4.13 -11.68
N VAL A 87 11.15 4.25 -10.57
CA VAL A 87 10.87 5.26 -9.54
C VAL A 87 11.09 6.67 -10.08
N GLY A 88 12.21 6.89 -10.77
CA GLY A 88 12.54 8.18 -11.37
C GLY A 88 11.48 8.66 -12.36
N ALA A 89 11.03 7.80 -13.27
CA ALA A 89 9.97 8.11 -14.22
C ALA A 89 8.66 8.49 -13.51
N GLY A 90 8.26 7.73 -12.49
CA GLY A 90 7.05 8.03 -11.72
C GLY A 90 7.11 9.39 -11.01
N VAL A 91 8.25 9.69 -10.36
CA VAL A 91 8.47 10.98 -9.69
C VAL A 91 8.47 12.13 -10.68
N LEU A 92 9.23 12.00 -11.78
CA LEU A 92 9.34 13.05 -12.80
C LEU A 92 8.01 13.36 -13.47
N VAL A 93 7.23 12.32 -13.84
CA VAL A 93 5.91 12.51 -14.44
C VAL A 93 4.93 13.14 -13.45
N THR A 94 4.90 12.69 -12.20
CA THR A 94 4.06 13.31 -11.17
C THR A 94 4.41 14.79 -10.98
N ALA A 95 5.69 15.10 -10.89
CA ALA A 95 6.18 16.48 -10.72
C ALA A 95 5.87 17.35 -11.93
N ALA A 96 6.07 16.85 -13.14
CA ALA A 96 5.78 17.58 -14.38
C ALA A 96 4.29 17.88 -14.53
N VAL A 97 3.42 16.88 -14.30
CA VAL A 97 1.96 17.09 -14.36
C VAL A 97 1.51 18.10 -13.31
N ARG A 98 2.08 18.03 -12.10
CA ARG A 98 1.78 19.00 -11.02
C ARG A 98 2.30 20.41 -11.31
N ALA A 99 3.39 20.56 -12.04
CA ALA A 99 3.92 21.87 -12.41
C ALA A 99 3.11 22.54 -13.54
N LEU A 100 2.36 21.74 -14.32
CA LEU A 100 1.56 22.20 -15.46
C LEU A 100 0.07 22.40 -15.12
N ALA A 101 -0.38 21.87 -13.98
CA ALA A 101 -1.75 21.97 -13.47
C ALA A 101 -1.87 23.13 -12.46
#